data_AF-A0A090SWF3-F1
#
_entry.id   AF-A0A090SWF3-F1
#
_cell.length_a   1.000
_cell.length_b   1.000
_cell.length_c   1.000
_cell.angle_alpha   90.00
_cell.angle_beta   90.00
_cell.angle_gamma   90.00
#
_symmetry.space_group_name_H-M   'P 1'
#
loop_
_entity.id
_entity.type
_entity.pdbx_description
1 polymer ?
#
loop_
_entity_poly.entity_id
_entity_poly.type
_entity_poly.pdbx_seq_one_letter_code
_entity_poly.pdbx_strand_id
1 'polypeptide(L)'
;MVQSRLNQGVVGDFAGYDFFDIQGRAANTVMSDRVIGLGLEEFRRISEVIAIASENSKPMALLGALRTGVVDVVATSVSNALTVLNLDEQMLSLPDSPQQD
;
A
#
# COMPACT_ATOMS: atom_id res chain seq x y z
N MET A 1 1.09 14.08 -11.88
CA MET A 1 0.67 13.21 -10.75
C MET A 1 -0.44 12.21 -11.11
N VAL A 2 -1.36 12.52 -12.05
CA VAL A 2 -2.50 11.62 -12.38
C VAL A 2 -2.13 10.42 -13.25
N GLN A 3 -0.99 10.44 -13.96
CA GLN A 3 -0.63 9.39 -14.94
C GLN A 3 -0.17 8.06 -14.33
N SER A 4 0.30 8.03 -13.07
CA SER A 4 0.83 6.80 -12.44
C SER A 4 -0.26 5.81 -12.01
N ARG A 5 -1.53 6.25 -11.88
CA ARG A 5 -2.61 5.41 -11.35
C ARG A 5 -3.09 4.34 -12.33
N LEU A 6 -2.89 4.53 -13.63
CA LEU A 6 -3.64 3.78 -14.65
C LEU A 6 -2.95 2.50 -15.17
N ASN A 7 -1.63 2.32 -14.99
CA ASN A 7 -0.94 1.15 -15.57
C ASN A 7 -0.32 0.18 -14.56
N GLN A 8 -0.31 0.48 -13.26
CA GLN A 8 0.41 -0.32 -12.24
C GLN A 8 -0.46 -0.72 -11.04
N GLY A 9 -1.75 -0.36 -11.02
CA GLY A 9 -2.64 -0.70 -9.90
C GLY A 9 -2.24 -0.05 -8.57
N VAL A 10 -1.61 1.14 -8.63
CA VAL A 10 -1.18 1.91 -7.45
C VAL A 10 -2.39 2.28 -6.59
N VAL A 11 -2.33 1.92 -5.31
CA VAL A 11 -3.39 2.21 -4.33
C VAL A 11 -2.97 3.24 -3.29
N GLY A 12 -1.67 3.47 -3.10
CA GLY A 12 -1.16 4.43 -2.14
C GLY A 12 0.32 4.76 -2.34
N ASP A 13 0.85 5.60 -1.45
CA ASP A 13 2.26 5.98 -1.40
C ASP A 13 2.73 6.18 0.05
N PHE A 14 4.04 6.03 0.25
CA PHE A 14 4.74 6.56 1.41
C PHE A 14 5.42 7.87 1.03
N ALA A 15 5.26 8.87 1.90
CA ALA A 15 5.93 10.18 1.82
C ALA A 15 5.79 10.95 0.48
N GLY A 16 4.82 10.61 -0.38
CA GLY A 16 4.52 11.30 -1.65
C GLY A 16 5.27 10.79 -2.88
N TYR A 17 6.16 9.79 -2.74
CA TYR A 17 7.03 9.34 -3.83
C TYR A 17 7.25 7.83 -3.91
N ASP A 18 7.08 7.09 -2.81
CA ASP A 18 7.19 5.62 -2.83
C ASP A 18 5.80 4.99 -2.96
N PHE A 19 5.40 4.77 -4.20
CA PHE A 19 4.10 4.22 -4.55
C PHE A 19 4.06 2.70 -4.39
N PHE A 20 2.91 2.16 -4.01
CA PHE A 20 2.69 0.71 -3.89
C PHE A 20 1.33 0.28 -4.42
N ASP A 21 1.25 -0.98 -4.85
CA ASP A 21 0.02 -1.64 -5.28
C ASP A 21 -0.71 -2.34 -4.12
N ILE A 22 -1.89 -2.92 -4.41
CA ILE A 22 -2.71 -3.60 -3.39
C ILE A 22 -2.08 -4.88 -2.83
N GLN A 23 -1.06 -5.42 -3.50
CA GLN A 23 -0.28 -6.56 -3.02
C GLN A 23 0.91 -6.10 -2.17
N GLY A 24 1.05 -4.79 -1.95
CA GLY A 24 2.15 -4.19 -1.20
C GLY A 24 3.47 -4.13 -1.96
N ARG A 25 3.45 -4.34 -3.28
CA ARG A 25 4.66 -4.26 -4.11
C ARG A 25 4.91 -2.81 -4.49
N ALA A 26 6.18 -2.39 -4.40
CA ALA A 26 6.58 -1.06 -4.86
C ALA A 26 6.31 -0.92 -6.36
N ALA A 27 5.63 0.16 -6.74
CA ALA A 27 5.48 0.52 -8.15
C ALA A 27 6.73 1.31 -8.57
N ASN A 28 7.54 0.72 -9.46
CA ASN A 28 8.72 1.40 -9.99
C ASN A 28 8.27 2.60 -10.83
N THR A 29 8.43 3.81 -10.29
CA THR A 29 8.12 5.04 -11.03
C THR A 29 9.42 5.74 -11.44
N VAL A 30 9.41 6.42 -12.58
CA VAL A 30 10.50 7.31 -13.03
C VAL A 30 10.83 8.45 -12.04
N MET A 31 10.03 8.63 -10.99
CA MET A 31 10.26 9.64 -9.95
C MET A 31 11.16 9.16 -8.80
N SER A 32 11.27 7.85 -8.57
CA SER A 32 12.01 7.29 -7.42
C SER A 32 13.49 7.71 -7.40
N ASP A 33 14.14 7.83 -8.57
CA ASP A 33 15.56 8.23 -8.68
C ASP A 33 15.83 9.72 -8.45
N ARG A 34 14.78 10.54 -8.26
CA ARG A 34 14.90 12.01 -8.17
C ARG A 34 14.49 12.57 -6.81
N VAL A 35 14.14 11.72 -5.86
CA VAL A 35 13.70 12.14 -4.54
C VAL A 35 14.78 11.84 -3.50
N ILE A 36 15.09 12.83 -2.68
CA ILE A 36 15.89 12.66 -1.48
C ILE A 36 14.91 12.38 -0.34
N GLY A 37 14.83 11.13 0.07
CA GLY A 37 13.83 10.64 1.03
C GLY A 37 14.17 9.21 1.49
N LEU A 38 13.31 8.64 2.33
CA LEU A 38 13.42 7.25 2.76
C LEU A 38 12.72 6.36 1.75
N GLY A 39 13.46 5.45 1.12
CA GLY A 39 12.89 4.37 0.32
C GLY A 39 12.17 3.31 1.17
N LEU A 40 11.36 2.47 0.52
CA LEU A 40 10.66 1.34 1.17
C LEU A 40 11.60 0.44 2.00
N GLU A 41 12.79 0.10 1.47
CA GLU A 41 13.80 -0.70 2.18
C GLU A 41 14.43 0.02 3.36
N GLU A 42 14.36 1.33 3.39
CA GLU A 42 14.90 2.14 4.49
C GLU A 42 13.92 2.20 5.65
N PHE A 43 12.62 2.29 5.36
CA PHE A 43 11.59 2.13 6.37
C PHE A 43 11.67 0.77 7.06
N ARG A 44 11.98 -0.33 6.35
CA ARG A 44 12.17 -1.66 6.97
C ARG A 44 13.31 -1.73 8.00
N ARG A 45 14.25 -0.79 7.98
CA ARG A 45 15.35 -0.73 8.97
C ARG A 45 14.97 0.08 10.21
N ILE A 46 13.85 0.79 10.18
CA ILE A 46 13.33 1.55 11.33
C ILE A 46 12.71 0.55 12.30
N SER A 47 13.01 0.67 13.58
CA SER A 47 12.57 -0.28 14.60
C SER A 47 11.05 -0.33 14.81
N GLU A 48 10.35 0.76 14.51
CA GLU A 48 8.89 0.85 14.62
C GLU A 48 8.34 1.89 13.64
N VAL A 49 7.48 1.45 12.72
CA VAL A 49 6.80 2.28 11.73
C VAL A 49 5.30 2.32 12.04
N ILE A 50 4.80 3.51 12.35
CA ILE A 50 3.39 3.74 12.68
C ILE A 50 2.70 4.44 11.50
N ALA A 51 1.72 3.78 10.88
CA ALA A 51 0.86 4.38 9.86
C ALA A 51 -0.43 4.93 10.49
N ILE A 52 -0.76 6.18 10.18
CA ILE A 52 -1.97 6.84 10.67
C ILE A 52 -2.84 7.23 9.47
N ALA A 53 -4.06 6.70 9.40
CA ALA A 53 -5.01 7.04 8.35
C ALA A 53 -6.44 6.85 8.84
N SER A 54 -7.35 7.79 8.57
CA SER A 54 -8.75 7.70 9.02
C SER A 54 -9.76 8.03 7.91
N GLU A 55 -9.30 8.43 6.71
CA GLU A 55 -10.21 8.75 5.63
C GLU A 55 -10.85 7.49 5.03
N ASN A 56 -12.17 7.52 4.81
CA ASN A 56 -12.94 6.41 4.23
C ASN A 56 -12.57 6.11 2.77
N SER A 57 -11.79 6.98 2.12
CA SER A 57 -11.30 6.79 0.75
C SER A 57 -10.02 5.97 0.66
N LYS A 58 -9.40 5.61 1.79
CA LYS A 58 -8.10 4.92 1.86
C LYS A 58 -8.08 3.45 2.31
N PRO A 59 -9.19 2.68 2.46
CA PRO A 59 -9.08 1.27 2.83
C PRO A 59 -8.14 0.43 1.95
N MET A 60 -8.18 0.63 0.62
CA MET A 60 -7.27 -0.06 -0.31
C MET A 60 -5.81 0.35 -0.12
N ALA A 61 -5.54 1.63 0.11
CA ALA A 61 -4.21 2.12 0.41
C ALA A 61 -3.68 1.54 1.73
N LEU A 62 -4.55 1.43 2.74
CA LEU A 62 -4.20 0.89 4.04
C LEU A 62 -3.87 -0.60 3.95
N LEU A 63 -4.68 -1.38 3.23
CA LEU A 63 -4.41 -2.79 2.96
C LEU A 63 -3.09 -2.98 2.20
N GLY A 64 -2.87 -2.20 1.14
CA GLY A 64 -1.60 -2.22 0.39
C GLY A 64 -0.40 -1.89 1.29
N ALA A 65 -0.51 -0.85 2.12
CA ALA A 65 0.54 -0.43 3.04
C ALA A 65 0.88 -1.54 4.05
N LEU A 66 -0.13 -2.20 4.64
CA LEU A 66 0.08 -3.30 5.57
C LEU A 66 0.77 -4.48 4.88
N ARG A 67 0.39 -4.80 3.64
CA ARG A 67 1.01 -5.87 2.85
C ARG A 67 2.45 -5.59 2.41
N THR A 68 2.91 -4.34 2.43
CA THR A 68 4.33 -4.03 2.16
C THR A 68 5.28 -4.63 3.21
N GLY A 69 4.74 -4.96 4.39
CA GLY A 69 5.51 -5.43 5.55
C GLY A 69 6.36 -4.34 6.20
N VAL A 70 6.15 -3.07 5.81
CA VAL A 70 6.88 -1.92 6.35
C VAL A 70 6.19 -1.35 7.59
N VAL A 71 4.86 -1.43 7.66
CA VAL A 71 4.05 -0.85 8.74
C VAL A 71 3.92 -1.86 9.87
N ASP A 72 4.46 -1.52 11.04
CA ASP A 72 4.37 -2.36 12.24
C ASP A 72 3.08 -2.11 13.03
N VAL A 73 2.67 -0.84 13.11
CA VAL A 73 1.49 -0.41 13.87
C VAL A 73 0.61 0.47 13.00
N VAL A 74 -0.71 0.25 13.07
CA VAL A 74 -1.69 1.11 12.40
C VAL A 74 -2.61 1.78 13.40
N ALA A 75 -2.76 3.10 13.28
CA ALA A 75 -3.76 3.87 13.98
C ALA A 75 -4.82 4.35 12.98
N THR A 76 -6.03 3.81 13.09
CA THR A 76 -7.12 4.09 12.15
C THR A 76 -8.49 4.12 12.83
N SER A 77 -9.53 4.51 12.10
CA SER A 77 -10.90 4.42 12.57
C SER A 77 -11.41 2.98 12.55
N VAL A 78 -12.37 2.66 13.42
CA VAL A 78 -13.01 1.33 13.46
C VAL A 78 -13.61 0.95 12.11
N SER A 79 -14.21 1.93 11.41
CA SER A 79 -14.79 1.72 10.07
C SER A 79 -13.74 1.28 9.05
N ASN A 80 -12.57 1.92 9.04
CA ASN A 80 -11.48 1.54 8.14
C ASN A 80 -10.89 0.19 8.52
N ALA A 81 -10.71 -0.10 9.81
CA ALA A 81 -10.21 -1.40 10.27
C ALA A 81 -11.11 -2.55 9.79
N LEU A 82 -12.42 -2.44 9.98
CA LEU A 82 -13.37 -3.45 9.51
C LEU A 82 -13.39 -3.58 7.99
N THR A 83 -13.30 -2.45 7.27
CA THR A 83 -13.29 -2.46 5.81
C THR A 83 -12.03 -3.15 5.27
N VAL A 84 -10.87 -2.91 5.86
CA VAL A 84 -9.61 -3.58 5.50
C VAL A 84 -9.70 -5.09 5.71
N LEU A 85 -10.24 -5.54 6.86
CA LEU A 85 -10.43 -6.97 7.13
C LEU A 85 -11.34 -7.63 6.08
N ASN A 86 -12.49 -7.02 5.79
CA ASN A 86 -13.42 -7.53 4.78
C ASN A 86 -12.79 -7.56 3.37
N LEU A 87 -11.99 -6.55 3.01
CA LEU A 87 -11.29 -6.51 1.73
C LEU A 87 -10.26 -7.64 1.62
N ASP A 88 -9.51 -7.90 2.70
CA ASP A 88 -8.51 -8.97 2.73
C ASP A 88 -9.16 -10.35 2.58
N GLU A 89 -10.25 -10.62 3.31
CA GLU A 89 -11.03 -11.86 3.20
C GLU A 89 -11.59 -12.08 1.79
N GLN A 90 -12.18 -11.04 1.19
CA GLN A 90 -12.70 -11.12 -0.18
C GLN A 90 -11.60 -11.44 -1.18
N MET A 91 -10.42 -10.84 -1.02
CA MET A 91 -9.29 -11.10 -1.91
C MET A 91 -8.70 -12.50 -1.74
N LEU A 92 -8.71 -13.07 -0.55
CA LEU A 92 -8.31 -14.46 -0.30
C LEU A 92 -9.32 -15.48 -0.84
N SER A 93 -10.60 -15.09 -0.93
CA SER A 93 -11.69 -15.94 -1.43
C SER A 93 -11.80 -15.99 -2.96
N LEU A 94 -11.09 -15.12 -3.68
CA LEU A 94 -11.02 -15.17 -5.14
C LEU A 94 -10.10 -16.33 -5.56
N PRO A 95 -10.59 -17.33 -6.32
CA PRO A 95 -9.70 -18.35 -6.87
C PRO A 95 -8.67 -17.66 -7.76
N ASP A 96 -7.39 -18.04 -7.62
CA ASP A 96 -6.33 -17.65 -8.55
C ASP A 96 -6.85 -17.87 -9.96
N SER A 97 -7.13 -16.78 -10.68
CA SER A 97 -7.46 -16.89 -12.09
C SER A 97 -6.23 -17.49 -12.77
N PRO A 98 -6.38 -18.57 -13.56
CA PRO A 98 -5.23 -19.26 -14.14
C PRO A 98 -4.40 -18.25 -14.92
N GLN A 99 -3.10 -18.25 -14.63
CA GLN A 99 -2.07 -17.60 -15.43
C GLN A 99 -2.35 -17.92 -16.89
N GLN A 100 -2.74 -16.91 -17.67
CA GLN A 100 -2.90 -17.04 -19.11
C GLN A 100 -1.51 -17.31 -19.70
N ASP A 101 -1.39 -18.46 -20.37
CA ASP A 101 -0.28 -18.88 -21.21
C ASP A 101 0.10 -17.84 -22.29
#